data_AF-A0A1W9P131-F1
#
_entry.id   AF-A0A1W9P131-F1
#
_cell.length_a   1.000
_cell.length_b   1.000
_cell.length_c   1.000
_cell.angle_alpha   90.00
_cell.angle_beta   90.00
_cell.angle_gamma   90.00
#
_symmetry.space_group_name_H-M   'P 1'
#
loop_
_entity.id
_entity.type
_entity.pdbx_description
1 polymer ?
#
loop_
_entity_poly.entity_id
_entity_poly.type
_entity_poly.pdbx_seq_one_letter_code
_entity_poly.pdbx_strand_id
1 'polypeptide(L)' 'MEKGNNLKSIRIREGLTIAGLSRFANVSTKVISQTEKFVRNPTLVTKNKIVNGLNEAASKGVSKRKYTLEEVFSDVSREK' A
#
# COMPACT_ATOMS: atom_id res chain seq x y z
N MET A 1 15.35 -14.46 1.28
CA MET A 1 14.42 -13.82 2.24
C MET A 1 13.65 -12.78 1.44
N GLU A 2 12.38 -13.06 1.15
CA GLU A 2 11.55 -12.22 0.27
C GLU A 2 11.40 -10.83 0.90
N LYS A 3 11.78 -9.79 0.15
CA LYS A 3 11.58 -8.38 0.54
C LYS A 3 10.08 -8.10 0.60
N GLY A 4 9.43 -8.42 1.72
CA GLY A 4 7.99 -8.31 1.89
C GLY A 4 7.54 -6.92 2.31
N ASN A 5 6.86 -6.19 1.43
CA ASN A 5 5.86 -5.19 1.79
C ASN A 5 4.65 -5.87 2.46
N ASN A 6 4.06 -5.17 3.41
CA ASN A 6 2.85 -5.61 4.09
C ASN A 6 1.59 -5.19 3.35
N LEU A 7 1.71 -4.60 2.15
CA LEU A 7 0.58 -4.00 1.43
C LEU A 7 -0.54 -5.01 1.19
N LYS A 8 -0.20 -6.21 0.70
CA LYS A 8 -1.18 -7.28 0.46
C LYS A 8 -1.85 -7.73 1.76
N SER A 9 -1.07 -7.94 2.81
CA SER A 9 -1.55 -8.38 4.13
C SER A 9 -2.48 -7.33 4.75
N ILE A 10 -2.09 -6.06 4.72
CA ILE A 10 -2.91 -4.93 5.18
C ILE A 10 -4.20 -4.86 4.39
N ARG A 11 -4.13 -4.91 3.05
CA ARG A 11 -5.31 -4.83 2.19
C ARG A 11 -6.32 -5.94 2.49
N ILE A 12 -5.85 -7.19 2.66
CA ILE A 12 -6.71 -8.32 3.00
C ILE A 12 -7.30 -8.16 4.41
N ARG A 13 -6.48 -7.73 5.38
CA ARG A 13 -6.91 -7.52 6.77
C ARG A 13 -7.99 -6.43 6.90
N GLU A 14 -7.89 -5.37 6.11
CA GLU A 14 -8.87 -4.29 6.07
C GLU A 14 -10.05 -4.57 5.11
N GLY A 15 -10.13 -5.75 4.49
CA GLY A 15 -11.21 -6.09 3.57
C GLY A 15 -11.23 -5.27 2.27
N LEU A 16 -10.12 -4.63 1.92
CA LEU A 16 -10.01 -3.79 0.72
C LEU A 16 -9.77 -4.62 -0.54
N THR A 17 -10.40 -4.23 -1.64
CA THR A 17 -10.08 -4.79 -2.96
C THR A 17 -8.97 -3.98 -3.63
N ILE A 18 -8.25 -4.57 -4.58
CA ILE A 18 -7.24 -3.86 -5.40
C ILE A 18 -7.88 -2.66 -6.11
N ALA A 19 -9.11 -2.83 -6.61
CA ALA A 19 -9.88 -1.76 -7.26
C ALA A 19 -10.29 -0.65 -6.27
N GLY A 20 -10.69 -1.02 -5.05
CA GLY A 20 -11.01 -0.05 -4.00
C GLY A 20 -9.79 0.79 -3.63
N LEU A 21 -8.67 0.13 -3.33
CA LEU A 21 -7.42 0.82 -3.01
C LEU A 21 -6.92 1.68 -4.18
N SER A 22 -7.04 1.19 -5.42
CA SER A 22 -6.70 1.95 -6.62
C SER A 22 -7.49 3.27 -6.72
N ARG A 23 -8.78 3.24 -6.38
CA ARG A 23 -9.64 4.44 -6.34
C ARG A 23 -9.18 5.43 -5.27
N PHE A 24 -8.96 4.97 -4.04
CA PHE A 24 -8.55 5.83 -2.93
C PHE A 24 -7.13 6.40 -3.11
N ALA A 25 -6.21 5.60 -3.62
CA ALA A 25 -4.81 6.00 -3.84
C ALA A 25 -4.61 6.81 -5.13
N ASN A 26 -5.63 6.92 -5.99
CA ASN A 26 -5.54 7.54 -7.31
C ASN A 26 -4.35 7.00 -8.13
N VAL A 27 -4.24 5.66 -8.18
CA VAL A 27 -3.25 4.91 -8.96
C VAL A 27 -3.94 3.76 -9.66
N SER A 28 -3.44 3.32 -10.82
CA SER A 28 -4.07 2.19 -11.53
C SER A 28 -3.98 0.88 -10.74
N THR A 29 -4.98 0.02 -10.89
CA THR A 29 -5.01 -1.34 -10.32
C THR A 29 -3.74 -2.15 -10.64
N LYS A 30 -3.18 -1.95 -11.84
CA LYS A 30 -1.90 -2.54 -12.26
C LYS A 30 -0.73 -2.10 -11.38
N VAL A 31 -0.68 -0.82 -10.99
CA VAL A 31 0.36 -0.28 -10.09
C VAL A 31 0.25 -0.91 -8.71
N ILE A 32 -0.97 -1.04 -8.17
CA ILE A 32 -1.20 -1.74 -6.90
C ILE A 32 -0.73 -3.19 -6.99
N SER A 33 -1.14 -3.93 -8.02
CA SER A 33 -0.77 -5.35 -8.19
C SER A 33 0.74 -5.53 -8.40
N GLN A 34 1.39 -4.66 -9.17
CA GLN A 34 2.84 -4.68 -9.35
C GLN A 34 3.58 -4.35 -8.05
N THR A 35 3.02 -3.44 -7.26
CA THR A 35 3.55 -3.09 -5.94
C THR A 35 3.43 -4.28 -4.98
N GLU A 36 2.26 -4.93 -4.89
CA GLU A 36 2.08 -6.15 -4.09
C GLU A 36 3.02 -7.30 -4.48
N LYS A 37 3.43 -7.35 -5.75
CA LYS A 37 4.33 -8.38 -6.30
C LYS A 37 5.80 -7.99 -6.33
N PHE A 38 6.19 -6.81 -5.86
CA PHE A 38 7.57 -6.26 -5.96
C PHE A 38 8.13 -6.20 -7.39
N VAL A 39 7.25 -6.23 -8.39
CA VAL A 39 7.66 -6.24 -9.81
C VAL A 39 8.31 -4.92 -10.21
N ARG A 40 7.99 -3.85 -9.47
CA ARG A 40 8.55 -2.52 -9.68
C ARG A 40 8.81 -1.87 -8.34
N ASN A 41 9.99 -1.29 -8.14
CA ASN A 41 10.23 -0.36 -7.04
C ASN A 41 9.42 0.92 -7.30
N PRO A 42 8.30 1.14 -6.58
CA PRO A 42 7.49 2.32 -6.79
C PRO A 42 8.25 3.54 -6.24
N THR A 43 8.13 4.67 -6.93
CA THR A 43 8.70 5.94 -6.46
C THR A 43 8.09 6.32 -5.10
N LEU A 44 8.80 7.15 -4.33
CA LEU A 44 8.30 7.67 -3.06
C LEU A 44 6.91 8.31 -3.20
N VAL A 45 6.67 9.00 -4.32
CA VAL A 45 5.35 9.58 -4.67
C VAL A 45 4.28 8.50 -4.79
N THR A 46 4.58 7.38 -5.45
CA THR A 46 3.64 6.26 -5.61
C THR A 46 3.38 5.56 -4.28
N LYS A 47 4.43 5.35 -3.46
CA LYS A 47 4.29 4.79 -2.10
C LYS A 47 3.38 5.68 -1.25
N ASN A 48 3.59 7.00 -1.27
CA ASN A 48 2.74 7.98 -0.58
C ASN A 48 1.28 7.92 -1.02
N LYS A 49 1.03 7.86 -2.33
CA LYS A 49 -0.32 7.70 -2.86
C LYS A 49 -1.02 6.46 -2.32
N ILE A 50 -0.32 5.32 -2.29
CA ILE A 50 -0.87 4.06 -1.79
C ILE A 50 -1.20 4.15 -0.30
N VAL A 51 -0.30 4.70 0.51
CA VAL A 51 -0.53 4.91 1.95
C VAL A 51 -1.68 5.88 2.20
N ASN A 52 -1.73 6.98 1.46
CA ASN A 52 -2.83 7.94 1.55
C ASN A 52 -4.16 7.28 1.17
N GLY A 53 -4.20 6.41 0.16
CA GLY A 53 -5.40 5.66 -0.18
C GLY A 53 -5.84 4.69 0.92
N LEU A 54 -4.90 4.02 1.61
CA LEU A 54 -5.22 3.21 2.79
C LEU A 54 -5.77 4.07 3.93
N ASN A 55 -5.20 5.25 4.16
CA ASN A 55 -5.64 6.18 5.19
C ASN A 55 -6.99 6.83 4.86
N GLU A 56 -7.26 7.09 3.59
CA GLU A 56 -8.55 7.58 3.13
C GLU A 56 -9.63 6.51 3.29
N ALA A 57 -9.32 5.25 2.96
CA ALA A 57 -10.18 4.12 3.26
C ALA A 57 -10.46 4.01 4.77
N ALA A 58 -9.45 4.26 5.62
CA ALA A 58 -9.63 4.31 7.08
C ALA A 58 -10.57 5.44 7.49
N SER A 59 -10.41 6.63 6.90
CA SER A 59 -11.28 7.77 7.16
C SER A 59 -12.72 7.53 6.74
N LYS A 60 -12.98 6.66 5.76
CA LYS A 60 -14.33 6.25 5.35
C LYS A 60 -14.87 5.06 6.15
N GLY A 61 -14.18 4.64 7.22
CA GLY A 61 -14.58 3.53 8.08
C GLY A 61 -14.33 2.15 7.50
N VAL A 62 -13.59 2.05 6.39
CA VAL A 62 -13.24 0.77 5.76
C VAL A 62 -12.02 0.14 6.43
N SER A 63 -11.03 0.97 6.83
CA SER A 63 -9.86 0.52 7.57
C SER A 63 -9.92 0.92 9.05
N LYS A 64 -9.47 0.03 9.94
CA LYS A 64 -9.51 0.20 11.39
C LYS A 64 -8.52 1.26 11.91
N ARG A 65 -7.46 1.57 11.15
CA ARG A 65 -6.42 2.53 11.54
C ARG A 65 -5.72 3.18 10.35
N LYS A 66 -4.97 4.24 10.63
CA LYS A 66 -4.03 4.85 9.69
C LYS A 66 -2.72 4.05 9.65
N TYR A 67 -2.09 4.04 8.48
CA TYR A 67 -0.85 3.37 8.15
C TYR A 67 0.21 4.37 7.71
N THR A 68 1.48 4.08 8.00
CA THR A 68 2.63 4.85 7.51
C THR A 68 3.35 4.14 6.37
N LEU A 69 4.24 4.86 5.67
CA LEU A 69 5.08 4.28 4.61
C LEU A 69 5.94 3.13 5.10
N GLU A 70 6.49 3.21 6.31
CA GLU A 70 7.38 2.19 6.88
C GLU A 70 6.62 0.92 7.27
N GLU A 71 5.39 1.06 7.76
CA GLU A 71 4.52 -0.08 8.07
C GLU A 71 4.12 -0.83 6.79
N VAL A 72 3.75 -0.10 5.74
CA VAL A 72 3.29 -0.67 4.47
C VAL A 72 4.47 -1.21 3.66
N PHE A 73 5.55 -0.44 3.58
CA PHE A 73 6.76 -0.74 2.84
C PHE A 73 7.91 -0.93 3.83
N SER A 74 8.09 -2.16 4.31
CA SER A 74 9.18 -2.52 5.23
C SER A 74 10.59 -2.42 4.61
N ASP A 75 10.69 -2.04 3.33
CA ASP A 75 11.93 -1.78 2.57
C ASP A 75 12.21 -0.26 2.47
N VAL A 76 11.90 0.52 3.52
CA VAL A 76 12.48 1.85 3.69
C VAL A 76 13.76 1.66 4.53
N SER A 77 14.85 1.37 3.84
CA SER A 77 16.24 1.46 4.33
C SER A 77 16.57 0.75 5.66
N ARG A 78 16.98 -0.52 5.57
CA ARG A 78 18.31 -0.86 6.11
C ARG A 78 19.30 -0.84 4.95
N GLU A 79 19.59 0.36 4.44
CA GLU A 79 20.86 0.56 3.75
C GLU A 79 21.84 0.92 4.88
N LYS A 80 22.82 0.04 5.08
CA LYS A 80 23.84 0.15 6.13
C LYS A 80 25.06 0.88 5.57
#